data_AF-A0AB35ITM2-F1
#
_entry.id   AF-A0AB35ITM2-F1
#
_cell.length_a   1.000
_cell.length_b   1.000
_cell.length_c   1.000
_cell.angle_alpha   90.00
_cell.angle_beta   90.00
_cell.angle_gamma   90.00
#
_symmetry.space_group_name_H-M   'P 1'
#
loop_
_entity.id
_entity.type
_entity.pdbx_description
1 polymer ?
#
loop_
_entity_poly.entity_id
_entity_poly.type
_entity_poly.pdbx_seq_one_letter_code
_entity_poly.pdbx_strand_id
1 'polypeptide(L)'
;MKYISSYKVKIINEFKTVNQTVCVYQRAVKYIIDVSLKEYENIKGLSSNSAMSYIEKLIHATSSREAKYKGFNQKFYKMPSYLRRNAIISANAIVKSYKSQLQHWQINGGIGKKPWLNRNQLSMPCLYRGNMFSL
;
A
#
# COMPACT_ATOMS: atom_id res chain seq x y z
N MET A 1 34.89 -16.69 -3.48
CA MET A 1 34.24 -15.94 -2.38
C MET A 1 33.63 -14.67 -2.97
N LYS A 2 32.29 -14.55 -3.03
CA LYS A 2 31.62 -13.36 -3.60
C LYS A 2 31.46 -12.30 -2.50
N TYR A 3 32.19 -11.19 -2.60
CA TYR A 3 32.01 -10.04 -1.73
C TYR A 3 30.74 -9.28 -2.14
N ILE A 4 29.77 -9.16 -1.23
CA ILE A 4 28.57 -8.34 -1.41
C ILE A 4 28.74 -7.11 -0.52
N SER A 5 29.12 -5.98 -1.13
CA SER A 5 29.15 -4.67 -0.47
C SER A 5 27.79 -3.98 -0.65
N SER A 6 27.18 -3.56 0.46
CA SER A 6 25.95 -2.75 0.45
C SER A 6 26.29 -1.31 0.84
N TYR A 7 26.23 -0.39 -0.12
CA TYR A 7 26.43 1.04 0.11
C TYR A 7 25.23 1.83 -0.42
N LYS A 8 24.90 2.95 0.23
CA LYS A 8 23.80 3.82 -0.18
C LYS A 8 24.18 4.56 -1.46
N VAL A 9 23.85 3.98 -2.61
CA VAL A 9 23.93 4.68 -3.90
C VAL A 9 22.70 5.55 -4.06
N LYS A 10 22.91 6.86 -4.22
CA LYS A 10 21.86 7.77 -4.65
C LYS A 10 21.69 7.60 -6.16
N ILE A 11 20.54 7.09 -6.60
CA ILE A 11 20.19 7.03 -8.02
C ILE A 11 19.89 8.47 -8.46
N ILE A 12 20.77 9.07 -9.27
CA ILE A 12 20.61 10.42 -9.81
C ILE A 12 20.24 10.26 -11.30
N ASN A 13 19.23 11.02 -11.77
CA ASN A 13 18.76 11.09 -13.17
C ASN A 13 18.01 9.89 -13.80
N GLU A 14 17.89 8.71 -13.18
CA GLU A 14 17.09 7.59 -13.75
C GLU A 14 15.61 7.56 -13.32
N PHE A 15 15.17 8.51 -12.49
CA PHE A 15 13.79 8.53 -11.97
C PHE A 15 12.71 8.51 -13.05
N LYS A 16 12.97 9.05 -14.25
CA LYS A 16 11.99 9.04 -15.36
C LYS A 16 11.49 7.63 -15.69
N THR A 17 12.37 6.63 -15.67
CA THR A 17 12.03 5.25 -16.03
C THR A 17 11.10 4.61 -15.00
N VAL A 18 11.22 5.01 -13.72
CA VAL A 18 10.43 4.46 -12.61
C VAL A 18 9.20 5.32 -12.30
N ASN A 19 9.17 6.58 -12.73
CA ASN A 19 8.10 7.53 -12.42
C ASN A 19 6.71 7.01 -12.81
N GLN A 20 6.59 6.32 -13.95
CA GLN A 20 5.34 5.69 -14.36
C GLN A 20 4.89 4.62 -13.36
N THR A 21 5.80 3.74 -12.95
CA THR A 21 5.57 2.72 -11.92
C THR A 21 5.18 3.33 -10.58
N VAL A 22 5.87 4.39 -10.16
CA VAL A 22 5.55 5.13 -8.93
C VAL A 22 4.13 5.72 -9.00
N CYS A 23 3.76 6.33 -10.13
CA CYS A 23 2.42 6.89 -10.32
C CYS A 23 1.33 5.82 -10.24
N VAL A 24 1.52 4.68 -10.90
CA VAL A 24 0.58 3.54 -10.85
C VAL A 24 0.49 2.97 -9.43
N TYR A 25 1.63 2.82 -8.75
CA TYR A 25 1.69 2.35 -7.37
C TYR A 25 0.93 3.28 -6.41
N GLN A 26 1.17 4.59 -6.48
CA GLN A 26 0.48 5.58 -5.64
C GLN A 26 -1.04 5.57 -5.88
N ARG A 27 -1.47 5.43 -7.14
CA ARG A 27 -2.88 5.25 -7.49
C ARG A 27 -3.46 3.97 -6.89
N ALA A 28 -2.71 2.86 -6.90
CA ALA A 28 -3.11 1.60 -6.28
C ALA A 28 -3.23 1.73 -4.75
N VAL A 29 -2.24 2.33 -4.09
CA VAL A 29 -2.28 2.61 -2.64
C VAL A 29 -3.51 3.45 -2.29
N LYS A 30 -3.78 4.53 -3.03
CA LYS A 30 -4.96 5.37 -2.82
C LYS A 30 -6.26 4.57 -2.93
N TYR A 31 -6.40 3.74 -3.96
CA TYR A 31 -7.56 2.87 -4.10
C TYR A 31 -7.71 1.91 -2.91
N ILE A 32 -6.61 1.30 -2.47
CA ILE A 32 -6.64 0.35 -1.37
C ILE A 32 -6.93 1.04 -0.04
N ILE A 33 -6.48 2.29 0.19
CA ILE A 33 -6.85 3.06 1.38
C ILE A 33 -8.39 3.14 1.51
N ASP A 34 -9.09 3.46 0.42
CA ASP A 34 -10.55 3.56 0.44
C ASP A 34 -11.22 2.19 0.70
N VAL A 35 -10.64 1.09 0.21
CA VAL A 35 -11.11 -0.27 0.51
C VAL A 35 -10.85 -0.63 1.98
N SER A 36 -9.63 -0.43 2.47
CA SER A 36 -9.23 -0.71 3.85
C SER A 36 -9.99 0.12 4.88
N LEU A 37 -10.42 1.34 4.52
CA LEU A 37 -11.32 2.14 5.33
C LEU A 37 -12.71 1.50 5.48
N LYS A 38 -13.29 1.00 4.38
CA LYS A 38 -14.61 0.35 4.37
C LYS A 38 -14.58 -0.96 5.14
N GLU A 39 -13.48 -1.69 5.03
CA GLU A 39 -13.28 -3.00 5.65
C GLU A 39 -12.55 -2.92 6.99
N TYR A 40 -12.41 -1.72 7.59
CA TYR A 40 -11.61 -1.50 8.78
C TYR A 40 -12.01 -2.40 9.94
N GLU A 41 -13.31 -2.58 10.18
CA GLU A 41 -13.82 -3.42 11.27
C GLU A 41 -13.40 -4.88 11.12
N ASN A 42 -13.26 -5.37 9.89
CA ASN A 42 -12.83 -6.74 9.60
C ASN A 42 -11.31 -6.93 9.75
N ILE A 43 -10.52 -5.85 9.62
CA ILE A 43 -9.04 -5.92 9.67
C ILE A 43 -8.43 -5.37 10.96
N LYS A 44 -9.19 -4.66 11.81
CA LYS A 44 -8.66 -3.95 12.99
C LYS A 44 -7.92 -4.87 13.98
N GLY A 45 -8.46 -6.07 14.21
CA GLY A 45 -7.88 -7.06 15.13
C GLY A 45 -6.92 -8.06 14.47
N LEU A 46 -6.71 -7.97 13.16
CA LEU A 46 -5.86 -8.91 12.44
C LEU A 46 -4.38 -8.48 12.47
N SER A 47 -3.51 -9.49 12.45
CA SER A 47 -2.08 -9.31 12.18
C SER A 47 -1.86 -8.67 10.81
N SER A 48 -0.69 -8.05 10.61
CA SER A 48 -0.36 -7.40 9.32
C SER A 48 -0.48 -8.35 8.13
N ASN A 49 -0.03 -9.59 8.27
CA ASN A 49 -0.08 -10.60 7.21
C ASN A 49 -1.52 -11.09 6.95
N SER A 50 -2.31 -11.29 8.00
CA SER A 50 -3.71 -11.71 7.88
C SER A 50 -4.57 -10.60 7.26
N ALA A 51 -4.38 -9.34 7.69
CA ALA A 51 -5.05 -8.18 7.12
C ALA A 51 -4.67 -7.97 5.64
N MET A 52 -3.39 -8.14 5.30
CA MET A 52 -2.91 -8.07 3.92
C MET A 52 -3.58 -9.14 3.06
N SER A 53 -3.58 -10.39 3.53
CA SER A 53 -4.20 -11.51 2.80
C SER A 53 -5.70 -11.29 2.63
N TYR A 54 -6.40 -10.80 3.66
CA TYR A 54 -7.83 -10.49 3.61
C TYR A 54 -8.15 -9.46 2.53
N ILE A 55 -7.48 -8.31 2.55
CA ILE A 55 -7.67 -7.25 1.54
C ILE A 55 -7.28 -7.74 0.14
N GLU A 56 -6.20 -8.53 0.03
CA GLU A 56 -5.77 -9.11 -1.24
C GLU A 56 -6.89 -9.95 -1.89
N LYS A 57 -7.61 -10.74 -1.08
CA LYS A 57 -8.76 -11.54 -1.55
C LYS A 57 -9.92 -10.67 -2.05
N LEU A 58 -10.14 -9.52 -1.42
CA LEU A 58 -11.25 -8.63 -1.74
C LEU A 58 -11.02 -7.81 -3.02
N ILE A 59 -9.77 -7.48 -3.35
CA ILE A 59 -9.45 -6.63 -4.50
C ILE A 59 -8.98 -7.42 -5.73
N HIS A 60 -8.37 -8.59 -5.55
CA HIS A 60 -7.78 -9.35 -6.66
C HIS A 60 -8.53 -10.65 -6.93
N ALA A 61 -9.16 -10.70 -8.11
CA ALA A 61 -9.80 -11.89 -8.63
C ALA A 61 -8.77 -12.86 -9.20
N THR A 62 -8.99 -14.15 -9.00
CA THR A 62 -8.27 -15.27 -9.61
C THR A 62 -9.25 -16.09 -10.43
N SER A 63 -8.77 -17.05 -11.22
CA SER A 63 -9.65 -17.97 -11.98
C SER A 63 -10.68 -18.68 -11.08
N SER A 64 -10.30 -18.98 -9.84
CA SER A 64 -11.12 -19.67 -8.85
C SER A 64 -11.86 -18.76 -7.86
N ARG A 65 -11.62 -17.45 -7.86
CA ARG A 65 -12.19 -16.52 -6.86
C ARG A 65 -12.53 -15.18 -7.45
N GLU A 66 -13.78 -14.79 -7.30
CA GLU A 66 -14.24 -13.46 -7.63
C GLU A 66 -13.90 -12.43 -6.53
N ALA A 67 -13.46 -11.24 -6.93
CA ALA A 67 -13.15 -10.15 -6.01
C ALA A 67 -14.39 -9.28 -5.77
N LYS A 68 -14.64 -8.93 -4.50
CA LYS A 68 -15.70 -7.97 -4.10
C LYS A 68 -15.50 -6.61 -4.77
N TYR A 69 -14.26 -6.12 -4.85
CA TYR A 69 -13.89 -4.83 -5.43
C TYR A 69 -13.27 -4.99 -6.83
N LYS A 70 -14.07 -5.44 -7.80
CA LYS A 70 -13.66 -5.75 -9.19
C LYS A 70 -12.90 -4.62 -9.90
N GLY A 71 -13.16 -3.37 -9.52
CA GLY A 71 -12.51 -2.20 -10.11
C GLY A 71 -10.99 -2.17 -9.97
N PHE A 72 -10.40 -2.92 -9.04
CA PHE A 72 -8.95 -2.97 -8.88
C PHE A 72 -8.25 -3.63 -10.08
N ASN A 73 -8.70 -4.81 -10.50
CA ASN A 73 -8.10 -5.53 -11.63
C ASN A 73 -8.27 -4.78 -12.97
N GLN A 74 -9.34 -3.99 -13.10
CA GLN A 74 -9.57 -3.14 -14.28
C GLN A 74 -8.63 -1.93 -14.31
N LYS A 75 -8.45 -1.25 -13.16
CA LYS A 75 -7.60 -0.06 -13.04
C LYS A 75 -6.11 -0.38 -13.01
N PHE A 76 -5.73 -1.53 -12.47
CA PHE A 76 -4.35 -1.97 -12.25
C PHE A 76 -4.12 -3.33 -12.91
N TYR A 77 -4.30 -3.37 -14.23
CA TYR A 77 -4.18 -4.59 -15.01
C TYR A 77 -2.81 -5.26 -14.80
N LYS A 78 -2.82 -6.54 -14.41
CA LYS A 78 -1.62 -7.36 -14.17
C LYS A 78 -0.59 -6.74 -13.21
N MET A 79 -1.05 -6.01 -12.18
CA MET A 79 -0.15 -5.50 -11.15
C MET A 79 0.63 -6.65 -10.46
N PRO A 80 1.98 -6.59 -10.40
CA PRO A 80 2.79 -7.63 -9.78
C PRO A 80 2.38 -7.92 -8.33
N SER A 81 2.41 -9.20 -7.94
CA SER A 81 1.94 -9.64 -6.61
C SER A 81 2.70 -8.98 -5.45
N TYR A 82 4.03 -8.91 -5.52
CA TYR A 82 4.85 -8.27 -4.47
C TYR A 82 4.52 -6.79 -4.32
N LEU A 83 4.34 -6.09 -5.45
CA LEU A 83 4.03 -4.66 -5.48
C LEU A 83 2.63 -4.41 -4.91
N ARG A 84 1.67 -5.26 -5.27
CA ARG A 84 0.30 -5.24 -4.76
C ARG A 84 0.26 -5.49 -3.25
N ARG A 85 0.95 -6.50 -2.74
CA ARG A 85 1.02 -6.79 -1.29
C ARG A 85 1.68 -5.65 -0.52
N ASN A 86 2.75 -5.08 -1.05
CA ASN A 86 3.39 -3.91 -0.47
C ASN A 86 2.44 -2.69 -0.44
N ALA A 87 1.68 -2.46 -1.51
CA ALA A 87 0.66 -1.39 -1.54
C ALA A 87 -0.43 -1.61 -0.49
N ILE A 88 -0.89 -2.86 -0.31
CA ILE A 88 -1.89 -3.21 0.71
C ILE A 88 -1.36 -2.96 2.12
N ILE A 89 -0.15 -3.40 2.43
CA ILE A 89 0.47 -3.19 3.74
C ILE A 89 0.57 -1.69 4.04
N SER A 90 1.04 -0.91 3.07
CA SER A 90 1.18 0.55 3.20
C SER A 90 -0.17 1.21 3.44
N ALA A 91 -1.19 0.89 2.65
CA ALA A 91 -2.55 1.41 2.82
C ALA A 91 -3.14 1.05 4.19
N ASN A 92 -2.99 -0.20 4.63
CA ASN A 92 -3.46 -0.65 5.94
C ASN A 92 -2.78 0.11 7.09
N ALA A 93 -1.48 0.36 6.99
CA ALA A 93 -0.74 1.13 8.00
C ALA A 93 -1.26 2.57 8.11
N ILE A 94 -1.53 3.23 6.97
CA ILE A 94 -2.11 4.58 6.92
C ILE A 94 -3.48 4.59 7.60
N VAL A 95 -4.35 3.63 7.27
CA VAL A 95 -5.70 3.54 7.84
C VAL A 95 -5.67 3.27 9.33
N LYS A 96 -4.83 2.32 9.78
CA LYS A 96 -4.65 2.01 11.21
C LYS A 96 -4.15 3.22 11.99
N SER A 97 -3.16 3.93 11.45
CA SER A 97 -2.64 5.15 12.06
C SER A 97 -3.72 6.23 12.19
N TYR A 98 -4.45 6.50 11.11
CA TYR A 98 -5.55 7.47 11.13
C TYR A 98 -6.64 7.11 12.14
N LYS A 99 -7.05 5.84 12.20
CA LYS A 99 -8.09 5.37 13.13
C LYS A 99 -7.63 5.47 14.59
N SER A 100 -6.38 5.13 14.89
CA SER A 100 -5.80 5.31 16.22
C SER A 100 -5.75 6.78 16.61
N GLN A 101 -5.27 7.68 15.73
CA GLN A 101 -5.26 9.11 15.99
C GLN A 101 -6.68 9.66 16.23
N LEU A 102 -7.66 9.22 15.43
CA LEU A 102 -9.05 9.63 15.58
C LEU A 102 -9.62 9.17 16.94
N GLN A 103 -9.34 7.94 17.35
CA GLN A 103 -9.76 7.41 18.65
C GLN A 103 -9.13 8.20 19.80
N HIS A 104 -7.83 8.49 19.74
CA HIS A 104 -7.16 9.32 20.74
C HIS A 104 -7.75 10.73 20.82
N TRP A 105 -8.03 11.35 19.67
CA TRP A 105 -8.67 12.67 19.62
C TRP A 105 -10.07 12.65 20.25
N GLN A 106 -10.85 11.60 20.02
CA GLN A 106 -12.17 11.42 20.65
C GLN A 106 -12.08 11.23 22.17
N ILE A 107 -11.14 10.40 22.64
CA ILE A 107 -10.92 10.16 24.08
C ILE A 107 -10.48 11.44 24.79
N ASN A 108 -9.64 12.27 24.15
CA ASN A 108 -9.17 13.54 24.69
C ASN A 108 -10.19 14.69 24.56
N GLY A 109 -11.48 14.39 24.37
CA GLY A 109 -12.55 15.40 24.32
C GLY A 109 -12.56 16.27 23.07
N GLY A 110 -11.89 15.84 21.99
CA GLY A 110 -11.88 16.58 20.72
C GLY A 110 -11.01 17.84 20.72
N ILE A 111 -10.09 17.96 21.67
CA ILE A 111 -9.22 19.14 21.80
C ILE A 111 -8.22 19.21 20.63
N GLY A 112 -8.09 20.39 20.03
CA GLY A 112 -7.17 20.66 18.93
C GLY A 112 -7.67 20.20 17.55
N LYS A 113 -6.75 20.07 16.60
CA LYS A 113 -7.09 19.77 15.19
C LYS A 113 -7.49 18.31 15.03
N LYS A 114 -8.69 18.08 14.48
CA LYS A 114 -9.16 16.74 14.12
C LYS A 114 -8.18 16.07 13.14
N PRO A 115 -7.77 14.80 13.42
CA PRO A 115 -6.93 14.04 12.51
C PRO A 115 -7.52 13.97 11.10
N TRP A 116 -6.66 14.08 10.11
CA TRP A 116 -7.04 14.02 8.70
C TRP A 116 -6.36 12.83 8.02
N LEU A 117 -7.13 12.11 7.20
CA LEU A 117 -6.60 11.01 6.43
C LEU A 117 -5.96 11.51 5.13
N ASN A 118 -4.65 11.39 5.05
CA ASN A 118 -3.92 11.64 3.81
C ASN A 118 -4.07 10.48 2.81
N ARG A 119 -4.95 10.67 1.82
CA ARG A 119 -5.13 9.71 0.70
C ARG A 119 -4.08 9.85 -0.40
N ASN A 120 -3.38 10.98 -0.47
CA ASN A 120 -2.40 11.29 -1.50
C ASN A 120 -0.99 11.17 -0.91
N GLN A 121 -0.73 10.14 -0.11
CA GLN A 121 0.65 9.89 0.34
C GLN A 121 1.54 9.59 -0.86
N LEU A 122 2.72 10.23 -0.89
CA LEU A 122 3.78 9.97 -1.86
C LEU A 122 4.50 8.66 -1.51
N SER A 123 3.74 7.57 -1.37
CA SER A 123 4.28 6.26 -1.04
C SER A 123 5.19 5.78 -2.17
N MET A 124 6.41 5.39 -1.83
CA MET A 124 7.35 4.83 -2.78
C MET A 124 7.22 3.31 -2.83
N PRO A 125 7.18 2.71 -4.04
CA PRO A 125 7.16 1.27 -4.18
C PRO A 125 8.49 0.66 -3.69
N CYS A 126 8.43 -0.54 -3.12
CA CYS A 126 9.62 -1.33 -2.86
C CYS A 126 10.14 -1.90 -4.19
N LEU A 127 11.32 -1.45 -4.63
CA LEU A 127 11.96 -1.87 -5.88
C LEU A 127 13.07 -2.88 -5.56
N TYR A 128 12.93 -4.13 -6.04
CA TYR A 128 13.94 -5.16 -5.83
C TYR A 128 15.04 -5.13 -6.90
N ARG A 129 16.31 -5.20 -6.45
CA ARG A 129 17.48 -5.34 -7.31
C ARG A 129 17.45 -6.67 -8.06
N GLY A 130 17.80 -6.67 -9.36
CA GLY A 130 17.89 -7.88 -10.19
C GLY A 130 16.59 -8.29 -10.91
N ASN A 131 15.42 -7.96 -10.35
CA ASN A 131 14.13 -8.19 -11.03
C ASN A 131 13.58 -6.93 -11.72
N MET A 132 13.85 -5.74 -11.19
CA MET A 132 13.29 -4.48 -11.72
C MET A 132 14.32 -3.57 -12.39
N PHE A 133 15.57 -3.61 -11.95
CA PHE A 133 16.63 -2.76 -12.49
C PHE A 133 17.99 -3.45 -12.31
N SER A 134 18.88 -3.24 -13.29
CA SER A 134 20.30 -3.53 -13.21
C SER A 134 21.04 -2.20 -13.02
N LEU A 135 21.76 -2.07 -11.90
CA LEU A 135 22.76 -1.03 -11.69
C LEU A 135 24.10 -1.50 -12.23
#